data_AF-A0A1C0ADC2-F1
#
_entry.id   AF-A0A1C0ADC2-F1
#
_cell.length_a   1.000
_cell.length_b   1.000
_cell.length_c   1.000
_cell.angle_alpha   90.00
_cell.angle_beta   90.00
_cell.angle_gamma   90.00
#
_symmetry.space_group_name_H-M   'P 1'
#
loop_
_entity.id
_entity.type
_entity.pdbx_description
1 polymer ?
#
loop_
_entity_poly.entity_id
_entity_poly.type
_entity_poly.pdbx_seq_one_letter_code
_entity_poly.pdbx_strand_id
1 'polypeptide(L)'
;MKFNYQGKINTGESIADGYITSTGCTILVSIDDGKYHLSIAHKSRYPTKKEIDQARKKLLPKDKTFDLISSIGYNDNCFHLWEVEKEELH
;
A
#
# COMPACT_ATOMS: atom_id res chain seq x y z
N MET A 1 -5.02 -12.97 -3.76
CA MET A 1 -6.27 -12.57 -3.09
C MET A 1 -7.13 -11.81 -4.08
N LYS A 2 -8.44 -11.72 -3.86
CA LYS A 2 -9.31 -10.85 -4.67
C LYS A 2 -9.25 -9.42 -4.11
N PHE A 3 -9.35 -8.44 -5.00
CA PHE A 3 -9.34 -7.01 -4.67
C PHE A 3 -10.66 -6.41 -5.10
N ASN A 4 -11.39 -5.78 -4.18
CA ASN A 4 -12.65 -5.12 -4.46
C ASN A 4 -12.43 -3.61 -4.38
N TYR A 5 -12.50 -2.91 -5.52
CA TYR A 5 -12.37 -1.46 -5.56
C TYR A 5 -13.52 -0.79 -4.83
N GLN A 6 -13.21 0.16 -3.96
CA GLN A 6 -14.16 0.90 -3.12
C GLN A 6 -14.38 2.33 -3.63
N GLY A 7 -13.65 2.76 -4.66
CA GLY A 7 -13.70 4.13 -5.14
C GLY A 7 -12.49 4.97 -4.70
N LYS A 8 -12.57 6.26 -5.00
CA LYS A 8 -11.59 7.26 -4.58
C LYS A 8 -11.91 7.72 -3.16
N ILE A 9 -10.90 7.73 -2.30
CA ILE A 9 -10.97 8.11 -0.89
C ILE A 9 -10.12 9.36 -0.71
N ASN A 10 -10.71 10.41 -0.16
CA ASN A 10 -9.97 11.61 0.23
C ASN A 10 -9.38 11.37 1.62
N THR A 11 -8.04 11.41 1.73
CA THR A 11 -7.31 11.22 3.00
C THR A 11 -6.97 12.55 3.68
N GLY A 12 -7.41 13.68 3.11
CA GLY A 12 -7.06 15.04 3.53
C GLY A 12 -5.84 15.58 2.80
N GLU A 13 -4.80 14.75 2.69
CA GLU A 13 -3.51 15.11 2.04
C GLU A 13 -3.48 14.69 0.57
N SER A 14 -4.18 13.62 0.21
CA SER A 14 -4.24 13.13 -1.17
C SER A 14 -5.55 12.39 -1.47
N ILE A 15 -5.73 12.03 -2.75
CA ILE A 15 -6.82 11.18 -3.19
C ILE A 15 -6.24 9.81 -3.51
N ALA A 16 -6.71 8.79 -2.80
CA ALA A 16 -6.26 7.42 -2.97
C ALA A 16 -7.35 6.54 -3.58
N ASP A 17 -6.96 5.57 -4.40
CA ASP A 17 -7.81 4.47 -4.81
C ASP A 17 -7.88 3.44 -3.67
N GLY A 18 -9.09 3.20 -3.16
CA GLY A 18 -9.35 2.30 -2.03
C GLY A 18 -9.74 0.90 -2.46
N TYR A 19 -9.26 -0.11 -1.73
CA TYR A 19 -9.59 -1.51 -1.95
C TYR A 19 -9.83 -2.26 -0.65
N ILE A 20 -10.75 -3.22 -0.67
CA ILE A 20 -10.88 -4.25 0.36
C ILE A 20 -10.55 -5.60 -0.27
N THR A 21 -9.67 -6.36 0.37
CA THR A 21 -9.26 -7.68 -0.12
C THR A 21 -10.17 -8.78 0.43
N SER A 22 -10.19 -9.94 -0.24
CA SER A 22 -10.88 -11.13 0.27
C SER A 22 -10.31 -11.67 1.59
N THR A 23 -9.15 -11.17 2.03
CA THR A 23 -8.51 -11.56 3.30
C THR A 23 -8.74 -10.53 4.42
N GLY A 24 -9.55 -9.51 4.17
CA GLY A 24 -9.90 -8.47 5.13
C GLY A 24 -8.89 -7.32 5.20
N CYS A 25 -7.91 -7.24 4.30
CA CYS A 25 -7.00 -6.10 4.26
C CYS A 25 -7.68 -4.91 3.59
N THR A 26 -7.47 -3.72 4.15
CA THR A 26 -7.74 -2.44 3.52
C THR A 26 -6.46 -1.98 2.84
N ILE A 27 -6.56 -1.54 1.58
CA ILE A 27 -5.44 -1.01 0.80
C ILE A 27 -5.82 0.37 0.27
N LEU A 28 -4.91 1.32 0.39
CA LEU A 28 -5.00 2.62 -0.28
C LEU A 28 -3.81 2.77 -1.21
N VAL A 29 -4.07 3.24 -2.43
CA VAL A 29 -3.04 3.53 -3.44
C VAL A 29 -3.15 4.99 -3.85
N SER A 30 -2.10 5.77 -3.62
CA SER A 30 -2.02 7.18 -3.96
C SER A 30 -0.79 7.45 -4.83
N ILE A 31 -0.78 8.65 -5.42
CA ILE A 31 0.41 9.27 -5.99
C ILE A 31 0.63 10.53 -5.17
N ASP A 32 1.68 10.51 -4.35
CA ASP A 32 2.03 11.59 -3.44
C ASP A 32 3.34 12.21 -3.96
N ASP A 33 3.34 13.51 -4.26
CA ASP A 33 4.46 14.23 -4.90
C ASP A 33 5.05 13.55 -6.15
N GLY A 34 4.17 12.94 -6.97
CA GLY A 34 4.57 12.24 -8.20
C GLY A 34 5.15 10.84 -7.98
N LYS A 35 5.29 10.39 -6.73
CA LYS A 35 5.75 9.05 -6.36
C LYS A 35 4.57 8.16 -5.96
N TYR A 36 4.60 6.90 -6.35
CA TYR A 36 3.57 5.96 -5.94
C TYR A 36 3.70 5.59 -4.47
N HIS A 37 2.57 5.51 -3.78
CA HIS A 37 2.46 5.06 -2.41
C HIS A 37 1.32 4.05 -2.27
N LEU A 38 1.60 2.95 -1.58
CA LEU A 38 0.59 1.96 -1.20
C LEU A 38 0.65 1.73 0.31
N SER A 39 -0.48 1.91 0.98
CA SER A 39 -0.66 1.46 2.35
C SER A 39 -1.53 0.20 2.38
N ILE A 40 -1.17 -0.77 3.21
CA ILE A 40 -1.93 -1.99 3.43
C ILE A 40 -2.05 -2.26 4.93
N ALA A 41 -3.28 -2.42 5.40
CA ALA A 41 -3.57 -2.64 6.80
C ALA A 41 -4.62 -3.73 6.99
N HIS A 42 -4.64 -4.34 8.18
CA HIS A 42 -5.70 -5.26 8.57
C HIS A 42 -6.08 -5.02 10.04
N LYS A 43 -7.37 -5.09 10.36
CA LYS A 43 -7.91 -4.64 11.65
C LYS A 43 -7.34 -5.38 12.88
N SER A 44 -7.00 -6.66 12.76
CA SER A 44 -6.65 -7.52 13.90
C SER A 44 -5.32 -8.29 13.80
N ARG A 45 -4.56 -8.11 12.73
CA ARG A 45 -3.30 -8.83 12.50
C ARG A 45 -2.45 -8.10 11.47
N TYR A 46 -1.14 -8.35 11.47
CA TYR A 46 -0.28 -7.90 10.39
C TYR A 46 -0.70 -8.52 9.04
N PRO A 47 -0.75 -7.71 7.97
CA PRO A 47 -0.70 -8.23 6.61
C PRO A 47 0.50 -9.17 6.45
N THR A 48 0.26 -10.33 5.87
CA THR A 48 1.31 -11.30 5.58
C THR A 48 2.18 -10.83 4.43
N LYS A 49 3.44 -11.27 4.38
CA LYS A 49 4.34 -11.01 3.24
C LYS A 49 3.69 -11.34 1.88
N LYS A 50 2.94 -12.45 1.82
CA LYS A 50 2.22 -12.85 0.60
C LYS A 50 1.13 -11.85 0.19
N GLU A 51 0.42 -11.26 1.13
CA GLU A 51 -0.59 -10.23 0.85
C GLU A 51 0.05 -8.94 0.36
N ILE A 52 1.15 -8.53 1.01
CA ILE A 52 1.95 -7.37 0.61
C ILE A 52 2.49 -7.54 -0.83
N ASP A 53 3.14 -8.67 -1.12
CA ASP A 53 3.67 -8.98 -2.45
C ASP A 53 2.57 -9.00 -3.53
N GLN A 54 1.39 -9.54 -3.18
CA GLN A 54 0.25 -9.58 -4.11
C GLN A 54 -0.31 -8.19 -4.37
N ALA A 55 -0.43 -7.35 -3.35
CA ALA A 55 -0.85 -5.95 -3.49
C ALA A 55 0.13 -5.19 -4.37
N ARG A 56 1.44 -5.26 -4.09
CA ARG A 56 2.49 -4.64 -4.89
C ARG A 56 2.45 -5.06 -6.36
N LYS A 57 2.37 -6.37 -6.63
CA LYS A 57 2.36 -6.90 -8.01
C LYS A 57 1.10 -6.53 -8.79
N LYS A 58 -0.02 -6.31 -8.11
CA LYS A 58 -1.33 -6.09 -8.73
C LYS A 58 -1.66 -4.62 -8.91
N LEU A 59 -1.32 -3.79 -7.94
CA LEU A 59 -1.82 -2.41 -7.84
C LEU A 59 -0.76 -1.35 -8.15
N LEU A 60 0.52 -1.71 -8.16
CA LEU A 60 1.61 -0.77 -8.44
C LEU A 60 2.32 -1.12 -9.76
N PRO A 61 2.89 -0.13 -10.48
CA PRO A 61 3.61 -0.36 -11.74
C PRO A 61 4.81 -1.29 -11.56
N LYS A 62 5.06 -2.21 -12.50
CA LYS A 62 6.10 -3.25 -12.34
C LYS A 62 7.52 -2.77 -12.63
N ASP A 63 7.63 -1.65 -13.33
CA ASP A 63 8.85 -0.99 -13.78
C ASP A 63 9.45 -0.03 -12.73
N LYS A 64 8.75 0.19 -11.60
CA LYS A 64 9.18 1.02 -10.49
C LYS A 64 9.68 0.20 -9.29
N THR A 65 10.64 0.76 -8.56
CA THR A 65 11.18 0.19 -7.32
C THR A 65 10.38 0.68 -6.12
N PHE A 66 10.19 -0.18 -5.13
CA PHE A 66 9.46 0.18 -3.92
C PHE A 66 10.17 -0.36 -2.69
N ASP A 67 10.27 0.46 -1.65
CA ASP A 67 10.74 0.04 -0.34
C ASP A 67 9.57 -0.15 0.63
N LEU A 68 9.67 -1.16 1.49
CA LEU A 68 8.66 -1.50 2.49
C LEU A 68 9.01 -0.81 3.81
N ILE A 69 8.33 0.29 4.09
CA ILE A 69 8.47 1.02 5.33
C ILE A 69 7.34 0.57 6.26
N SER A 70 7.70 -0.10 7.35
CA SER A 70 6.77 -0.33 8.46
C SER A 70 6.64 0.97 9.24
N SER A 71 5.44 1.52 9.34
CA SER A 71 5.19 2.68 10.21
C SER A 71 5.25 2.22 11.67
N ILE A 72 6.42 2.40 12.29
CA ILE A 72 6.59 2.23 13.73
C ILE A 72 5.83 3.39 14.40
N GLY A 73 4.61 3.14 14.89
CA GLY A 73 4.12 3.91 16.03
C GLY A 73 2.66 4.39 16.08
N TYR A 74 1.79 4.26 15.07
CA TYR A 74 0.45 4.88 15.19
C TYR A 74 -0.77 4.11 14.64
N ASN A 75 -0.60 2.97 13.95
CA ASN A 75 -1.74 2.11 13.60
C ASN A 75 -1.33 0.64 13.65
N ASP A 76 -1.97 -0.12 14.54
CA ASP A 76 -1.71 -1.53 14.72
C ASP A 76 -1.96 -2.27 13.40
N ASN A 77 -0.90 -2.77 12.79
CA ASN A 77 -0.89 -3.61 11.59
C ASN A 77 -0.95 -2.91 10.21
N CYS A 78 -0.35 -1.74 10.05
CA CYS A 78 -0.20 -1.07 8.74
C CYS A 78 1.23 -1.16 8.17
N PHE A 79 1.36 -1.42 6.88
CA PHE A 79 2.61 -1.35 6.13
C PHE A 79 2.49 -0.37 4.96
N HIS A 80 3.58 0.32 4.65
CA HIS A 80 3.65 1.28 3.55
C HIS A 80 4.71 0.84 2.54
N LEU A 81 4.37 0.95 1.26
CA LEU A 81 5.31 0.78 0.16
C LEU A 81 5.42 2.12 -0.54
N TRP A 82 6.64 2.67 -0.56
CA TRP A 82 6.95 3.93 -1.22
C TRP A 82 7.79 3.66 -2.45
N GLU A 83 7.44 4.33 -3.56
CA GLU A 83 8.33 4.38 -4.70
C GLU A 83 9.65 5.04 -4.28
N VAL A 84 10.74 4.37 -4.60
CA VAL A 84 12.10 4.86 -4.37
C VAL A 84 12.84 4.87 -5.71
N GLU A 85 13.75 5.84 -5.87
CA GLU A 85 14.66 5.84 -6.99
C GLU A 85 15.66 4.69 -6.86
N LYS A 86 16.20 4.23 -7.99
CA LYS A 86 17.04 3.04 -8.02
C LYS A 86 18.37 3.27 -7.27
N GLU A 87 18.82 4.53 -7.19
CA GLU A 87 19.97 4.95 -6.39
C GLU A 87 19.71 4.99 -4.87
N GLU A 88 18.44 4.92 -4.42
CA GLU A 88 18.06 4.97 -2.99
C GLU A 88 18.04 3.56 -2.34
N LEU A 89 18.32 2.50 -3.10
CA LEU A 89 18.49 1.15 -2.56
C LEU A 89 19.89 1.00 -1.94
N HIS A 90 19.95 1.05 -0.60
CA HIS A 90 21.17 0.79 0.19
C HIS A 90 21.51 -0.72 0.27
#